data_AF-A0A932LX08-F1
#
_entry.id   AF-A0A932LX08-F1
#
_cell.length_a   1.000
_cell.length_b   1.000
_cell.length_c   1.000
_cell.angle_alpha   90.00
_cell.angle_beta   90.00
_cell.angle_gamma   90.00
#
_symmetry.space_group_name_H-M   'P 1'
#
loop_
_entity.id
_entity.type
_entity.pdbx_description
1 polymer ?
#
loop_
_entity_poly.entity_id
_entity_poly.type
_entity_poly.pdbx_seq_one_letter_code
_entity_poly.pdbx_strand_id
1 'polypeptide(L)'
;MSALTKELRVIPGAAWIVAWFTYLCLTLPVFFLVAPTDREVGKWPRWGQALLVYGVFLLVVALVALIGYIYGDAKRRQMRYVMWTLLAIFIPNAIGIILYFILRDPLPKPCPGCGHVEKAKFPFCPRCGTLLHATCPKCDKPVEPSWANCAYCGQQLLPEPAAGAAQNPSVAT
;
A
#
# COMPACT_ATOMS: atom_id res chain seq x y z
N MET A 1 -11.51 -4.77 16.26
CA MET A 1 -10.57 -3.73 15.77
C MET A 1 -10.87 -3.46 14.31
N SER A 2 -11.27 -2.23 13.94
CA SER A 2 -11.69 -1.90 12.57
C SER A 2 -10.52 -2.00 11.58
N ALA A 3 -10.80 -2.42 10.34
CA ALA A 3 -9.79 -2.60 9.29
C ALA A 3 -9.00 -1.30 9.03
N LEU A 4 -9.67 -0.16 9.19
CA LEU A 4 -9.13 1.19 9.00
C LEU A 4 -7.96 1.49 9.95
N THR A 5 -8.03 1.06 11.21
CA THR A 5 -6.94 1.24 12.19
C THR A 5 -5.70 0.40 11.82
N LYS A 6 -5.88 -0.75 11.18
CA LYS A 6 -4.75 -1.57 10.69
C LYS A 6 -4.03 -0.88 9.52
N GLU A 7 -4.79 -0.26 8.60
CA GLU A 7 -4.23 0.51 7.48
C GLU A 7 -3.57 1.83 7.93
N LEU A 8 -4.08 2.49 8.97
CA LEU A 8 -3.47 3.71 9.51
C LEU A 8 -2.14 3.45 10.24
N ARG A 9 -1.99 2.28 10.86
CA ARG A 9 -0.75 1.89 11.59
C ARG A 9 0.48 1.77 10.67
N VAL A 10 0.24 1.71 9.37
CA VAL A 10 1.29 1.62 8.34
C VAL A 10 2.09 2.91 8.27
N ILE A 11 1.46 4.03 8.59
CA ILE A 11 2.07 5.36 8.54
C ILE A 11 3.02 5.49 9.73
N PRO A 12 4.32 5.75 9.52
CA PRO A 12 5.26 5.90 10.62
C PRO A 12 4.87 7.12 11.47
N GLY A 13 4.99 7.02 12.80
CA GLY A 13 4.69 8.14 13.71
C GLY A 13 5.47 9.41 13.37
N ALA A 14 6.69 9.26 12.84
CA ALA A 14 7.50 10.37 12.34
C ALA A 14 6.81 11.17 11.21
N ALA A 15 6.07 10.51 10.31
CA ALA A 15 5.35 11.20 9.24
C ALA A 15 4.24 12.09 9.80
N TRP A 16 3.56 11.66 10.87
CA TRP A 16 2.56 12.48 11.56
C TRP A 16 3.19 13.68 12.24
N ILE A 17 4.33 13.51 12.91
CA ILE A 17 5.06 14.61 13.55
C ILE A 17 5.48 15.65 12.51
N VAL A 18 6.08 15.22 11.40
CA VAL A 18 6.49 16.12 10.31
C VAL A 18 5.28 16.82 9.68
N ALA A 19 4.17 16.10 9.47
CA ALA A 19 2.95 16.66 8.90
C ALA A 19 2.36 17.76 9.80
N TRP A 20 2.21 17.49 11.09
CA TRP A 20 1.70 18.48 12.06
C TRP A 20 2.65 19.67 12.23
N PHE A 21 3.96 19.43 12.29
CA PHE A 21 4.95 20.50 12.39
C PHE A 21 4.90 21.42 11.16
N THR A 22 4.90 20.85 9.97
CA THR A 22 4.81 21.60 8.70
C THR A 22 3.48 22.36 8.60
N TYR A 23 2.39 21.73 9.03
CA TYR A 23 1.06 22.35 9.08
C TYR A 23 1.04 23.58 9.98
N LEU A 24 1.49 23.46 11.24
CA LEU A 24 1.50 24.58 12.18
C LEU A 24 2.44 25.70 11.72
N CYS A 25 3.61 25.33 11.18
CA CYS A 25 4.60 26.27 10.69
C CYS A 25 4.11 27.07 9.47
N LEU A 26 3.27 26.48 8.60
CA LEU A 26 2.74 27.16 7.41
C LEU A 26 1.41 27.87 7.70
N THR A 27 0.53 27.30 8.52
CA THR A 27 -0.80 27.86 8.79
C THR A 27 -0.76 29.10 9.66
N LEU A 28 0.02 29.08 10.75
CA LEU A 28 0.02 30.18 11.73
C LEU A 28 0.51 31.51 11.11
N PRO A 29 1.65 31.56 10.39
CA PRO A 29 2.09 32.82 9.78
C PRO A 29 1.15 33.28 8.67
N VAL A 30 0.60 32.36 7.87
CA VAL A 30 -0.33 32.72 6.79
C VAL A 30 -1.64 33.28 7.33
N PHE A 31 -2.19 32.69 8.38
CA PHE A 31 -3.43 33.17 9.00
C PHE A 31 -3.25 34.52 9.70
N PHE A 32 -2.14 34.72 10.42
CA PHE A 32 -1.93 35.93 11.23
C PHE A 32 -1.27 37.10 10.47
N LEU A 33 -0.44 36.83 9.46
CA LEU A 33 0.34 37.88 8.77
C LEU A 33 -0.16 38.11 7.34
N VAL A 34 -0.40 37.04 6.58
CA VAL A 34 -0.68 37.15 5.13
C VAL A 34 -2.16 37.41 4.86
N ALA A 35 -3.06 36.59 5.42
CA ALA A 35 -4.50 36.70 5.24
C ALA A 35 -5.10 38.09 5.57
N PRO A 36 -4.66 38.80 6.64
CA PRO A 36 -5.13 40.16 6.90
C PRO A 36 -4.48 41.24 6.03
N THR A 37 -3.30 40.98 5.44
CA THR A 37 -2.57 41.93 4.59
C THR A 37 -3.07 41.92 3.16
N ASP A 38 -3.56 40.78 2.69
CA ASP A 38 -4.11 40.63 1.34
C ASP A 38 -5.43 41.43 1.18
N ARG A 39 -5.55 42.21 0.10
CA ARG A 39 -6.70 43.08 -0.16
C ARG A 39 -8.00 42.31 -0.43
N GLU A 40 -7.92 41.11 -0.99
CA GLU A 40 -9.12 40.32 -1.32
C GLU A 40 -9.49 39.40 -0.16
N VAL A 41 -8.52 38.70 0.40
CA VAL A 41 -8.73 37.78 1.53
C VAL A 41 -9.03 38.54 2.83
N GLY A 42 -8.44 39.72 3.01
CA GLY A 42 -8.64 40.58 4.19
C GLY A 42 -10.08 41.09 4.37
N LYS A 43 -10.86 41.22 3.27
CA LYS A 43 -12.27 41.65 3.31
C LYS A 43 -13.21 40.55 3.81
N TRP A 44 -12.77 39.29 3.75
CA TRP A 44 -13.60 38.16 4.15
C TRP A 44 -13.77 38.12 5.67
N PRO A 45 -14.91 37.61 6.16
CA PRO A 45 -15.06 37.38 7.58
C PRO A 45 -13.99 36.38 8.07
N ARG A 46 -13.53 36.54 9.32
CA ARG A 46 -12.43 35.74 9.93
C ARG A 46 -12.65 34.23 9.79
N TRP A 47 -13.89 33.76 9.84
CA TRP A 47 -14.23 32.35 9.65
C TRP A 47 -14.01 31.85 8.21
N GLY A 48 -14.23 32.70 7.21
CA GLY A 48 -13.98 32.38 5.79
C GLY A 48 -12.48 32.30 5.49
N GLN A 49 -11.69 33.23 6.05
CA GLN A 49 -10.23 33.17 5.99
C GLN A 49 -9.70 31.89 6.65
N ALA A 50 -10.23 31.55 7.83
CA ALA A 50 -9.86 30.34 8.54
C ALA A 50 -10.18 29.09 7.72
N LEU A 51 -11.39 28.97 7.17
CA LEU A 51 -11.77 27.82 6.35
C LEU A 51 -10.87 27.64 5.13
N LEU A 52 -10.54 28.73 4.43
CA LEU A 52 -9.66 28.67 3.26
C LEU A 52 -8.24 28.24 3.66
N VAL A 53 -7.64 28.92 4.64
CA VAL A 53 -6.28 28.66 5.08
C VAL A 53 -6.17 27.25 5.66
N TYR A 54 -6.96 26.92 6.68
CA TYR A 54 -6.91 25.61 7.32
C TYR A 54 -7.33 24.48 6.38
N GLY A 55 -8.28 24.71 5.47
CA GLY A 55 -8.71 23.72 4.47
C GLY A 55 -7.63 23.39 3.45
N VAL A 56 -6.98 24.40 2.88
CA VAL A 56 -5.87 24.19 1.92
C VAL A 56 -4.70 23.48 2.61
N PHE A 57 -4.32 23.90 3.81
CA PHE A 57 -3.22 23.27 4.53
C PHE A 57 -3.57 21.87 5.05
N LEU A 58 -4.84 21.57 5.30
CA LEU A 58 -5.29 20.21 5.63
C LEU A 58 -5.06 19.26 4.45
N LEU A 59 -5.26 19.73 3.21
CA LEU A 59 -4.93 18.96 2.01
C LEU A 59 -3.42 18.65 1.95
N VAL A 60 -2.57 19.61 2.32
CA VAL A 60 -1.11 19.38 2.40
C VAL A 60 -0.79 18.31 3.45
N VAL A 61 -1.42 18.34 4.63
CA VAL A 61 -1.26 17.30 5.66
C VAL A 61 -1.69 15.93 5.13
N ALA A 62 -2.82 15.87 4.43
CA ALA A 62 -3.30 14.64 3.81
C ALA A 62 -2.29 14.09 2.78
N LEU A 63 -1.68 14.97 1.97
CA LEU A 63 -0.61 14.58 1.03
C LEU A 63 0.64 14.07 1.75
N VAL A 64 1.11 14.74 2.80
CA VAL A 64 2.27 14.28 3.60
C VAL A 64 1.98 12.93 4.25
N ALA A 65 0.78 12.75 4.82
CA ALA A 65 0.35 11.48 5.39
C ALA A 65 0.28 10.36 4.34
N LEU A 66 -0.21 10.69 3.13
CA LEU A 66 -0.24 9.76 1.99
C LEU A 66 1.18 9.38 1.53
N ILE A 67 2.11 10.31 1.46
CA ILE A 67 3.53 10.01 1.16
C ILE A 67 4.12 9.09 2.24
N GLY A 68 3.83 9.36 3.52
CA GLY A 68 4.19 8.49 4.63
C GLY A 68 3.59 7.09 4.52
N TYR A 69 2.34 6.99 4.07
CA TYR A 69 1.70 5.71 3.76
C TYR A 69 2.41 4.97 2.63
N ILE A 70 2.74 5.64 1.52
CA ILE A 70 3.48 5.04 0.39
C ILE A 70 4.84 4.52 0.86
N TYR A 71 5.57 5.29 1.68
CA TYR A 71 6.83 4.86 2.27
C TYR A 71 6.65 3.56 3.09
N GLY A 72 5.70 3.55 4.01
CA GLY A 72 5.43 2.39 4.87
C GLY A 72 4.96 1.17 4.09
N ASP A 73 4.06 1.36 3.13
CA ASP A 73 3.51 0.31 2.28
C ASP A 73 4.59 -0.30 1.36
N ALA A 74 5.42 0.53 0.72
CA ALA A 74 6.54 0.06 -0.10
C ALA A 74 7.59 -0.72 0.70
N LYS A 75 7.87 -0.28 1.94
CA LYS A 75 8.78 -0.98 2.87
C LYS A 75 8.24 -2.36 3.24
N ARG A 76 6.93 -2.48 3.52
CA ARG A 76 6.29 -3.77 3.83
C ARG A 76 6.27 -4.72 2.65
N ARG A 77 6.14 -4.20 1.42
CA ARG A 77 6.16 -4.98 0.17
C ARG A 77 7.58 -5.39 -0.28
N GLN A 78 8.63 -5.06 0.49
CA GLN A 78 10.03 -5.35 0.14
C GLN A 78 10.43 -4.79 -1.24
N MET A 79 9.83 -3.67 -1.62
CA MET A 79 10.19 -2.89 -2.80
C MET A 79 11.22 -1.81 -2.42
N ARG A 80 11.91 -1.24 -3.42
CA ARG A 80 12.82 -0.10 -3.22
C ARG A 80 12.03 1.16 -2.81
N TYR A 81 11.68 1.25 -1.54
CA TYR A 81 10.74 2.24 -0.99
C TYR A 81 11.16 3.68 -1.27
N VAL A 82 12.46 4.00 -1.19
CA VAL A 82 12.99 5.34 -1.46
C VAL A 82 12.66 5.80 -2.88
N MET A 83 12.83 4.92 -3.88
CA MET A 83 12.56 5.25 -5.28
C MET A 83 11.08 5.56 -5.49
N TRP A 84 10.18 4.74 -4.94
CA TRP A 84 8.74 4.94 -5.05
C TRP A 84 8.27 6.20 -4.34
N THR A 85 8.85 6.54 -3.19
CA THR A 85 8.52 7.79 -2.50
C THR A 85 9.03 9.01 -3.24
N LEU A 86 10.23 8.95 -3.82
CA LEU A 86 10.76 10.03 -4.65
C LEU A 86 9.87 10.23 -5.89
N LEU A 87 9.44 9.14 -6.53
CA LEU A 87 8.52 9.17 -7.66
C LEU A 87 7.20 9.87 -7.29
N ALA A 88 6.64 9.56 -6.12
CA ALA A 88 5.41 10.18 -5.63
C ALA A 88 5.56 11.68 -5.28
N ILE A 89 6.77 12.12 -4.89
CA ILE A 89 7.05 13.52 -4.53
C ILE A 89 7.36 14.38 -5.76
N PHE A 90 8.22 13.90 -6.66
CA PHE A 90 8.77 14.72 -7.74
C PHE A 90 7.90 14.75 -8.99
N ILE A 91 7.02 13.78 -9.18
CA ILE A 91 6.13 13.78 -10.34
C ILE A 91 4.84 14.55 -10.00
N PRO A 92 4.58 15.69 -10.66
CA PRO A 92 3.41 16.52 -10.39
C PRO A 92 2.10 15.84 -10.81
N ASN A 93 0.98 16.49 -10.49
CA ASN A 93 -0.38 16.06 -10.88
C ASN A 93 -0.77 14.66 -10.36
N ALA A 94 -0.22 14.25 -9.21
CA ALA A 94 -0.46 12.94 -8.59
C ALA A 94 -0.07 11.73 -9.47
N ILE A 95 0.62 11.92 -10.60
CA ILE A 95 1.00 10.82 -11.50
C ILE A 95 1.90 9.82 -10.76
N GLY A 96 2.85 10.29 -9.95
CA GLY A 96 3.71 9.38 -9.17
C GLY A 96 2.95 8.52 -8.16
N ILE A 97 1.90 9.08 -7.55
CA ILE A 97 1.00 8.38 -6.64
C ILE A 97 0.20 7.32 -7.40
N ILE A 98 -0.39 7.69 -8.55
CA ILE A 98 -1.16 6.76 -9.39
C ILE A 98 -0.27 5.61 -9.87
N LEU A 99 0.92 5.91 -10.37
CA LEU A 99 1.89 4.91 -10.82
C LEU A 99 2.26 3.94 -9.69
N TYR A 100 2.49 4.44 -8.46
CA TYR A 100 2.74 3.58 -7.31
C TYR A 100 1.61 2.58 -7.08
N PHE A 101 0.35 3.04 -7.08
CA PHE A 101 -0.79 2.16 -6.82
C PHE A 101 -1.03 1.12 -7.92
N ILE A 102 -0.68 1.42 -9.17
CA ILE A 102 -0.79 0.49 -10.30
C ILE A 102 0.36 -0.53 -10.29
N LEU A 103 1.60 -0.11 -10.00
CA LEU A 103 2.79 -0.97 -10.10
C LEU A 103 3.18 -1.65 -8.78
N ARG A 104 2.40 -1.49 -7.70
CA ARG A 104 2.74 -2.09 -6.39
C ARG A 104 2.71 -3.62 -6.44
N ASP A 105 3.79 -4.24 -5.99
CA ASP A 105 3.85 -5.70 -5.84
C ASP A 105 2.90 -6.19 -4.72
N PRO A 106 2.32 -7.40 -4.83
CA PRO A 106 1.51 -7.99 -3.76
C PRO A 106 2.31 -8.14 -2.47
N LEU A 107 1.61 -8.17 -1.32
CA LEU A 107 2.29 -8.37 -0.03
C LEU A 107 2.95 -9.75 0.00
N PRO A 108 4.19 -9.85 0.49
CA PRO A 108 4.85 -11.13 0.70
C PRO A 108 4.08 -11.95 1.75
N LYS A 109 4.02 -13.26 1.54
CA LYS A 109 3.28 -14.19 2.42
C LYS A 109 4.27 -15.17 3.06
N PRO A 110 4.03 -15.59 4.32
CA PRO A 110 4.83 -16.63 4.94
C PRO A 110 4.58 -17.97 4.25
N CYS A 111 5.64 -18.74 4.03
CA CYS A 111 5.56 -20.11 3.54
C CYS A 111 4.85 -21.02 4.56
N PRO A 112 3.86 -21.84 4.15
CA PRO A 112 3.16 -22.75 5.07
C PRO A 112 4.04 -23.91 5.58
N GLY A 113 5.13 -24.24 4.88
CA GLY A 113 6.05 -25.32 5.29
C GLY A 113 7.08 -24.88 6.33
N CYS A 114 7.78 -23.77 6.07
CA CYS A 114 8.91 -23.33 6.92
C CYS A 114 8.73 -21.96 7.60
N GLY A 115 7.63 -21.23 7.30
CA GLY A 115 7.37 -19.91 7.86
C GLY A 115 8.20 -18.76 7.27
N HIS A 116 9.09 -19.01 6.30
CA HIS A 116 9.89 -17.96 5.70
C HIS A 116 9.03 -17.01 4.84
N VAL A 117 9.23 -15.70 4.98
CA VAL A 117 8.47 -14.67 4.27
C VAL A 117 9.06 -14.48 2.89
N GLU A 118 8.30 -14.88 1.87
CA GLU A 118 8.75 -14.87 0.49
C GLU A 118 7.89 -13.99 -0.41
N LYS A 119 8.49 -13.50 -1.50
CA LYS A 119 7.76 -12.74 -2.52
C LYS A 119 6.79 -13.68 -3.25
N ALA A 120 5.57 -13.21 -3.50
CA ALA A 120 4.50 -13.98 -4.14
C ALA A 120 4.70 -14.21 -5.66
N LYS A 121 5.94 -14.32 -6.13
CA LYS A 121 6.26 -14.55 -7.55
C LYS A 121 6.90 -15.91 -7.81
N PHE A 122 7.24 -16.66 -6.77
CA PHE A 122 7.90 -17.96 -6.89
C PHE A 122 6.90 -19.11 -6.72
N PRO A 123 6.92 -20.14 -7.61
CA PRO A 123 6.03 -21.30 -7.49
C PRO A 123 6.41 -22.21 -6.32
N PHE A 124 7.69 -22.25 -5.96
CA PHE A 124 8.22 -23.06 -4.85
C PHE A 124 8.98 -22.17 -3.87
N CYS A 125 8.96 -22.52 -2.59
CA CYS A 125 9.78 -21.86 -1.58
C CYS A 125 11.27 -22.21 -1.80
N PRO A 126 12.16 -21.22 -1.99
CA PRO A 126 13.59 -21.49 -2.22
C PRO A 126 14.30 -22.06 -1.00
N ARG A 127 13.70 -21.97 0.20
CA ARG A 127 14.28 -22.49 1.45
C ARG A 127 13.90 -23.96 1.72
N CYS A 128 12.66 -24.37 1.47
CA CYS A 128 12.16 -25.69 1.86
C CYS A 128 11.50 -26.49 0.73
N GLY A 129 11.36 -25.93 -0.47
CA GLY A 129 10.74 -26.61 -1.62
C GLY A 129 9.22 -26.74 -1.57
N THR A 130 8.55 -26.28 -0.51
CA THR A 130 7.08 -26.30 -0.42
C THR A 130 6.46 -25.51 -1.56
N LEU A 131 5.43 -26.08 -2.19
CA LEU A 131 4.66 -25.44 -3.25
C LEU A 131 3.89 -24.23 -2.70
N LEU A 132 4.14 -23.05 -3.26
CA LEU A 132 3.50 -21.80 -2.89
C LEU A 132 2.34 -21.47 -3.83
N HIS A 133 2.48 -21.74 -5.13
CA HIS A 133 1.48 -21.50 -6.16
C HIS A 133 1.30 -22.78 -7.00
N ALA A 134 0.08 -23.02 -7.47
CA ALA A 134 -0.20 -24.18 -8.31
C ALA A 134 0.67 -24.15 -9.58
N THR A 135 1.18 -25.31 -9.98
CA THR A 135 1.95 -25.51 -11.21
C THR A 135 1.25 -26.52 -12.12
N CYS A 136 1.51 -26.43 -13.41
CA CYS A 136 0.97 -27.39 -14.37
C CYS A 136 1.62 -28.77 -14.19
N PRO A 137 0.85 -29.87 -14.03
CA PRO A 137 1.39 -31.21 -13.82
C PRO A 137 2.17 -31.78 -15.01
N LYS A 138 2.09 -31.15 -16.19
CA LYS A 138 2.77 -31.60 -17.41
C LYS A 138 4.08 -30.88 -17.68
N CYS A 139 4.21 -29.61 -17.29
CA CYS A 139 5.34 -28.77 -17.71
C CYS A 139 5.91 -27.87 -16.61
N ASP A 140 5.46 -28.05 -15.37
CA ASP A 140 5.94 -27.41 -14.13
C ASP A 140 5.93 -25.88 -14.10
N LYS A 141 5.30 -25.24 -15.08
CA LYS A 141 5.14 -23.78 -15.11
C LYS A 141 3.99 -23.33 -14.19
N PRO A 142 4.11 -22.15 -13.55
CA PRO A 142 3.08 -21.62 -12.67
C PRO A 142 1.76 -21.44 -13.42
N VAL A 143 0.66 -21.75 -12.75
CA VAL A 143 -0.70 -21.60 -13.28
C VAL A 143 -1.58 -20.87 -12.27
N GLU A 144 -2.47 -20.02 -12.78
CA GLU A 144 -3.45 -19.33 -11.95
C GLU A 144 -4.61 -20.29 -11.61
N PRO A 145 -5.17 -20.26 -10.38
CA PRO A 145 -6.25 -21.18 -9.98
C PRO A 145 -7.52 -21.06 -10.84
N SER A 146 -7.72 -19.95 -11.55
CA SER A 146 -8.88 -19.72 -12.42
C SER A 146 -8.71 -20.22 -13.85
N TRP A 147 -7.53 -20.73 -14.22
CA TRP A 147 -7.27 -21.17 -15.59
C TRP A 147 -7.80 -22.58 -15.83
N ALA A 148 -8.57 -22.76 -16.89
CA ALA A 148 -9.02 -24.09 -17.35
C ALA A 148 -7.93 -24.86 -18.11
N ASN A 149 -6.96 -24.16 -18.70
CA ASN A 149 -5.88 -24.73 -19.50
C ASN A 149 -4.56 -24.02 -19.19
N CYS A 150 -3.45 -24.75 -19.22
CA CYS A 150 -2.13 -24.17 -19.07
C CYS A 150 -1.77 -23.32 -20.29
N ALA A 151 -1.50 -22.03 -20.08
CA ALA A 151 -1.13 -21.08 -21.14
C ALA A 151 0.17 -21.42 -21.89
N TYR A 152 0.97 -22.36 -21.37
CA TYR A 152 2.26 -22.69 -21.95
C TYR A 152 2.33 -24.05 -22.67
N CYS A 153 1.48 -25.01 -22.30
CA CYS A 153 1.53 -26.36 -22.89
C CYS A 153 0.16 -26.91 -23.29
N GLY A 154 -0.93 -26.17 -23.03
CA GLY A 154 -2.30 -26.55 -23.41
C GLY A 154 -2.93 -27.66 -22.55
N GLN A 155 -2.26 -28.14 -21.50
CA GLN A 155 -2.83 -29.16 -20.60
C GLN A 155 -4.06 -28.58 -19.88
N GLN A 156 -5.17 -29.32 -19.90
CA GLN A 156 -6.34 -29.01 -19.07
C GLN A 156 -5.96 -29.07 -17.59
N LEU A 157 -6.22 -27.97 -16.89
CA LEU A 157 -6.09 -27.87 -15.46
C LEU A 157 -7.47 -28.22 -14.90
N LEU A 158 -7.58 -29.37 -14.23
CA LEU A 158 -8.82 -29.74 -13.58
C LEU A 158 -9.13 -28.66 -12.54
N PRO A 159 -10.34 -28.06 -12.52
CA PRO A 159 -10.72 -27.11 -11.49
C PRO A 159 -10.78 -27.87 -10.17
N GLU A 160 -9.69 -27.84 -9.41
CA GLU A 160 -9.66 -28.51 -8.12
C GLU A 160 -10.43 -27.65 -7.09
N PRO A 161 -11.47 -28.19 -6.44
CA PRO A 161 -12.30 -27.43 -5.52
C PRO A 161 -11.46 -27.03 -4.31
N ALA A 162 -11.47 -25.72 -4.01
CA ALA A 162 -11.01 -25.07 -2.78
C ALA A 162 -10.37 -26.03 -1.75
N ALA A 163 -9.08 -26.29 -1.90
CA ALA A 163 -8.25 -27.00 -0.93
C ALA A 163 -8.10 -26.15 0.35
N GLY A 164 -9.17 -26.11 1.13
CA GLY A 164 -9.27 -25.61 2.50
C GLY A 164 -9.90 -26.62 3.44
N ALA A 165 -10.06 -27.89 3.03
CA ALA A 165 -10.69 -28.93 3.83
C ALA A 165 -9.88 -30.25 3.79
N ALA A 166 -8.64 -30.22 4.28
CA ALA A 166 -7.90 -31.44 4.59
C ALA A 166 -6.83 -31.19 5.66
N GLN A 167 -7.27 -30.89 6.88
CA GLN A 167 -6.49 -31.11 8.11
C GLN A 167 -7.42 -31.67 9.19
N ASN A 168 -7.50 -33.00 9.28
CA ASN A 168 -7.48 -33.74 10.55
C ASN A 168 -7.62 -35.26 10.31
N PRO A 169 -6.53 -36.03 10.39
CA PRO A 169 -6.58 -37.47 10.56
C PRO A 169 -6.44 -37.81 12.05
N SER A 170 -7.54 -37.89 12.80
CA SER A 170 -7.65 -38.64 14.07
C SER A 170 -8.92 -38.24 14.85
N VAL A 171 -9.92 -39.12 14.92
CA VAL A 171 -10.51 -39.71 16.14
C VAL A 171 -11.49 -40.78 15.64
N ALA A 172 -10.99 -42.00 15.49
CA ALA A 172 -11.78 -43.22 15.50
C ALA A 172 -11.19 -44.08 16.62
N THR A 173 -11.64 -43.86 17.85
CA THR A 173 -11.74 -44.87 18.91
C THR A 173 -12.71 -44.36 19.96
#